data_AF-A0A1N6V1I3-F1
#
_entry.id   AF-A0A1N6V1I3-F1
#
_cell.length_a   1.000
_cell.length_b   1.000
_cell.length_c   1.000
_cell.angle_alpha   90.00
_cell.angle_beta   90.00
_cell.angle_gamma   90.00
#
_symmetry.space_group_name_H-M   'P 1'
#
loop_
_entity.id
_entity.type
_entity.pdbx_description
1 polymer ?
#
loop_
_entity_poly.entity_id
_entity_poly.type
_entity_poly.pdbx_seq_one_letter_code
_entity_poly.pdbx_strand_id
1 'polypeptide(L)'
;MQKKEILQSIPAVNDFLAAPEAGLLIEKYSRKEFLKVLREELNKIRSQIINSRGEIQKDEFDYSSLNIKIIINNLAEKLKLESNVGIKKAINATGVIIHTNLGRSVLAKEALNKVMEVSENYSTLELDLKSGQRGYRSKKVKKIFKDLTGAESAVVVNNNAAAVMLILTALMRDKEVVISRGEMVEIGGSFRIPEVMENSGAILKEVGSTNRVYVKDYLNAVSEKTGAFIKVHPSNYRIEGFTHSVKTSELVRVAKKNNLPVIEDLGSGIIFNLSEYGLPDEPTVKERIEAGIDILTFSGDKLLGGPQAGIIVGRKKYLNQIESHPMMRALRVDKMTLAALEETLNLYYNFDEAVKKIPTLKMITEKPENVKSKAQQLLNKIKKVEGLKIELVKTEARVGGGAFPVSTFDSYGLAVETGTKDIENLVSKLRTSKNSVIARIQADRAIFDLKTVRSIQLDQLAASINKAVSEVF
;
A
#
# COMPACT_ATOMS: atom_id res chain seq x y z
N MET A 1 -35.21 34.31 -32.34
CA MET A 1 -35.00 35.49 -31.47
C MET A 1 -34.87 35.10 -29.99
N GLN A 2 -35.62 34.10 -29.52
CA GLN A 2 -35.74 33.71 -28.10
C GLN A 2 -34.45 33.13 -27.46
N LYS A 3 -33.64 32.31 -28.16
CA LYS A 3 -32.37 31.79 -27.60
C LYS A 3 -31.34 32.90 -27.29
N LYS A 4 -31.36 33.99 -28.06
CA LYS A 4 -30.46 35.14 -27.85
C LYS A 4 -30.81 35.90 -26.56
N GLU A 5 -32.10 36.05 -26.27
CA GLU A 5 -32.59 36.65 -25.01
C GLU A 5 -32.21 35.81 -23.78
N ILE A 6 -32.36 34.48 -23.87
CA ILE A 6 -31.96 33.57 -22.79
C ILE A 6 -30.45 33.64 -22.54
N LEU A 7 -29.63 33.66 -23.59
CA LEU A 7 -28.17 33.80 -23.46
C LEU A 7 -27.75 35.15 -22.84
N GLN A 8 -28.48 36.23 -23.15
CA GLN A 8 -28.27 37.55 -22.54
C GLN A 8 -28.70 37.61 -21.07
N SER A 9 -29.54 36.67 -20.62
CA SER A 9 -30.01 36.58 -19.24
C SER A 9 -29.01 35.86 -18.30
N ILE A 10 -27.91 35.32 -18.84
CA ILE A 10 -26.86 34.69 -18.02
C ILE A 10 -26.10 35.79 -17.25
N PRO A 11 -26.00 35.72 -15.91
CA PRO A 11 -25.30 36.73 -15.12
C PRO A 11 -23.83 36.88 -15.53
N ALA A 12 -23.30 38.09 -15.40
CA ALA A 12 -21.90 38.38 -15.68
C ALA A 12 -21.00 37.83 -14.57
N VAL A 13 -19.73 37.56 -14.90
CA VAL A 13 -18.73 37.07 -13.93
C VAL A 13 -18.63 37.99 -12.70
N ASN A 14 -18.76 39.31 -12.89
CA ASN A 14 -18.70 40.29 -11.80
C ASN A 14 -19.88 40.15 -10.82
N ASP A 15 -21.06 39.73 -11.29
CA ASP A 15 -22.23 39.53 -10.44
C ASP A 15 -21.99 38.37 -9.46
N PHE A 16 -21.32 37.31 -9.92
CA PHE A 16 -20.89 36.21 -9.06
C PHE A 16 -19.81 36.63 -8.07
N LEU A 17 -18.85 37.48 -8.49
CA LEU A 17 -17.78 37.95 -7.61
C LEU A 17 -18.28 38.90 -6.51
N ALA A 18 -19.38 39.61 -6.76
CA ALA A 18 -20.01 40.50 -5.77
C ALA A 18 -20.87 39.75 -4.73
N ALA A 19 -21.19 38.48 -4.97
CA ALA A 19 -21.99 37.68 -4.05
C ALA A 19 -21.18 37.29 -2.79
N PRO A 20 -21.73 37.47 -1.56
CA PRO A 20 -21.05 37.10 -0.32
C PRO A 20 -20.60 35.63 -0.27
N GLU A 21 -21.42 34.72 -0.83
CA GLU A 21 -21.14 33.28 -0.88
C GLU A 21 -19.92 32.96 -1.74
N ALA A 22 -19.62 33.76 -2.77
CA ALA A 22 -18.42 33.60 -3.59
C ALA A 22 -17.15 33.99 -2.81
N GLY A 23 -17.23 34.99 -1.92
CA GLY A 23 -16.13 35.38 -1.03
C GLY A 23 -15.61 34.21 -0.20
N LEU A 24 -16.51 33.44 0.41
CA LEU A 24 -16.17 32.25 1.21
C LEU A 24 -15.48 31.16 0.37
N LEU A 25 -15.93 30.96 -0.87
CA LEU A 25 -15.33 29.98 -1.78
C LEU A 25 -13.95 30.43 -2.28
N ILE A 26 -13.78 31.72 -2.55
CA ILE A 26 -12.52 32.32 -3.00
C ILE A 26 -11.47 32.27 -1.88
N GLU A 27 -11.84 32.56 -0.64
CA GLU A 27 -10.95 32.43 0.51
C GLU A 27 -10.47 30.98 0.68
N LYS A 28 -11.39 30.02 0.49
CA LYS A 28 -11.11 28.60 0.68
C LYS A 28 -10.31 27.95 -0.46
N TYR A 29 -10.60 28.27 -1.73
CA TYR A 29 -10.06 27.59 -2.91
C TYR A 29 -9.22 28.49 -3.83
N SER A 30 -9.02 29.76 -3.48
CA SER A 30 -8.44 30.81 -4.32
C SER A 30 -9.36 31.36 -5.40
N ARG A 31 -9.14 32.64 -5.73
CA ARG A 31 -9.83 33.34 -6.81
C ARG A 31 -9.60 32.69 -8.18
N LYS A 32 -8.40 32.12 -8.40
CA LYS A 32 -8.03 31.50 -9.67
C LYS A 32 -8.86 30.26 -9.95
N GLU A 33 -9.00 29.37 -8.96
CA GLU A 33 -9.82 28.15 -9.11
C GLU A 33 -11.30 28.50 -9.23
N PHE A 34 -11.80 29.41 -8.38
CA PHE A 34 -13.19 29.86 -8.47
C PHE A 34 -13.54 30.37 -9.89
N LEU A 35 -12.71 31.25 -10.46
CA LEU A 35 -12.94 31.79 -11.80
C LEU A 35 -12.84 30.72 -12.90
N LYS A 36 -11.94 29.75 -12.76
CA LYS A 36 -11.84 28.62 -13.70
C LYS A 36 -13.14 27.83 -13.71
N VAL A 37 -13.58 27.36 -12.53
CA VAL A 37 -14.78 26.53 -12.41
C VAL A 37 -16.05 27.30 -12.79
N LEU A 38 -16.14 28.58 -12.43
CA LEU A 38 -17.23 29.47 -12.85
C LEU A 38 -17.32 29.58 -14.37
N ARG A 39 -16.20 29.82 -15.05
CA ARG A 39 -16.19 29.90 -16.53
C ARG A 39 -16.63 28.60 -17.17
N GLU A 40 -16.20 27.46 -16.65
CA GLU A 40 -16.62 26.15 -17.14
C GLU A 40 -18.14 25.93 -16.96
N GLU A 41 -18.69 26.29 -15.79
CA GLU A 41 -20.12 26.14 -15.53
C GLU A 41 -20.97 27.07 -16.41
N LEU A 42 -20.55 28.33 -16.56
CA LEU A 42 -21.21 29.26 -17.48
C LEU A 42 -21.10 28.79 -18.94
N ASN A 43 -19.97 28.22 -19.36
CA ASN A 43 -19.82 27.65 -20.70
C ASN A 43 -20.70 26.41 -20.92
N LYS A 44 -20.89 25.58 -19.89
CA LYS A 44 -21.81 24.45 -19.91
C LYS A 44 -23.26 24.93 -20.07
N ILE A 45 -23.69 25.93 -19.30
CA ILE A 45 -25.02 26.55 -19.42
C ILE A 45 -25.21 27.13 -20.82
N ARG A 46 -24.23 27.90 -21.34
CA ARG A 46 -24.26 28.42 -22.72
C ARG A 46 -24.42 27.31 -23.75
N SER A 47 -23.65 26.22 -23.61
CA SER A 47 -23.67 25.10 -24.54
C SER A 47 -25.02 24.36 -24.52
N GLN A 48 -25.64 24.20 -23.35
CA GLN A 48 -26.98 23.61 -23.21
C GLN A 48 -28.05 24.45 -23.91
N ILE A 49 -28.00 25.77 -23.77
CA ILE A 49 -28.94 26.69 -24.44
C ILE A 49 -28.76 26.63 -25.97
N ILE A 50 -27.51 26.62 -26.45
CA ILE A 50 -27.20 26.57 -27.88
C ILE A 50 -27.66 25.24 -28.51
N ASN A 51 -27.30 24.11 -27.87
CA ASN A 51 -27.50 22.75 -28.41
C ASN A 51 -28.90 22.16 -28.18
N SER A 52 -29.79 22.87 -27.49
CA SER A 52 -31.20 22.49 -27.36
C SER A 52 -31.86 22.32 -28.75
N ARG A 53 -32.54 21.19 -28.99
CA ARG A 53 -33.28 20.95 -30.24
C ARG A 53 -34.58 21.76 -30.24
N GLY A 54 -34.86 22.48 -31.33
CA GLY A 54 -36.07 23.31 -31.48
C GLY A 54 -35.92 24.75 -31.01
N GLU A 55 -36.96 25.56 -31.25
CA GLU A 55 -37.13 26.86 -30.60
C GLU A 55 -37.58 26.61 -29.15
N ILE A 56 -36.75 26.97 -28.17
CA ILE A 56 -37.16 26.92 -26.76
C ILE A 56 -38.19 28.04 -26.57
N GLN A 57 -39.45 27.69 -26.28
CA GLN A 57 -40.45 28.68 -25.92
C GLN A 57 -40.05 29.34 -24.59
N LYS A 58 -40.26 30.66 -24.48
CA LYS A 58 -39.81 31.49 -23.34
C LYS A 58 -40.33 30.97 -21.99
N ASP A 59 -41.50 30.34 -22.00
CA ASP A 59 -42.18 29.82 -20.80
C ASP A 59 -41.73 28.39 -20.42
N GLU A 60 -40.92 27.73 -21.26
CA GLU A 60 -40.36 26.39 -21.01
C GLU A 60 -38.95 26.43 -20.42
N PHE A 61 -38.24 27.57 -20.50
CA PHE A 61 -36.91 27.69 -19.92
C PHE A 61 -36.99 28.05 -18.43
N ASP A 62 -36.44 27.19 -17.58
CA ASP A 62 -36.36 27.45 -16.14
C ASP A 62 -35.33 28.55 -15.82
N TYR A 63 -35.76 29.80 -15.81
CA TYR A 63 -34.92 30.95 -15.44
C TYR A 63 -34.39 30.87 -14.00
N SER A 64 -35.00 30.06 -13.13
CA SER A 64 -34.45 29.86 -11.78
C SER A 64 -33.08 29.20 -11.83
N SER A 65 -32.78 28.41 -12.87
CA SER A 65 -31.47 27.77 -13.06
C SER A 65 -30.33 28.78 -13.32
N LEU A 66 -30.66 30.02 -13.70
CA LEU A 66 -29.69 31.12 -13.88
C LEU A 66 -29.47 31.93 -12.59
N ASN A 67 -30.13 31.57 -11.50
CA ASN A 67 -29.97 32.24 -10.22
C ASN A 67 -28.53 32.11 -9.71
N ILE A 68 -27.93 33.25 -9.33
CA ILE A 68 -26.56 33.35 -8.85
C ILE A 68 -26.30 32.39 -7.67
N LYS A 69 -27.23 32.27 -6.72
CA LYS A 69 -27.06 31.38 -5.56
C LYS A 69 -27.04 29.91 -5.96
N ILE A 70 -27.89 29.50 -6.90
CA ILE A 70 -27.93 28.11 -7.39
C ILE A 70 -26.63 27.76 -8.10
N ILE A 71 -26.15 28.63 -8.99
CA ILE A 71 -24.88 28.44 -9.68
C ILE A 71 -23.73 28.42 -8.67
N ILE A 72 -23.68 29.34 -7.69
CA ILE A 72 -22.64 29.33 -6.64
C ILE A 72 -22.68 28.04 -5.81
N ASN A 73 -23.84 27.49 -5.49
CA ASN A 73 -23.94 26.20 -4.82
C ASN A 73 -23.38 25.05 -5.67
N ASN A 74 -23.65 25.05 -6.98
CA ASN A 74 -23.07 24.09 -7.91
C ASN A 74 -21.54 24.24 -7.99
N LEU A 75 -21.04 25.47 -8.02
CA LEU A 75 -19.60 25.76 -7.97
C LEU A 75 -18.98 25.29 -6.65
N ALA A 76 -19.65 25.45 -5.52
CA ALA A 76 -19.16 24.99 -4.23
C ALA A 76 -18.91 23.48 -4.23
N GLU A 77 -19.85 22.69 -4.77
CA GLU A 77 -19.68 21.24 -4.89
C GLU A 77 -18.62 20.86 -5.93
N LYS A 78 -18.55 21.55 -7.08
CA LYS A 78 -17.53 21.28 -8.10
C LYS A 78 -16.11 21.64 -7.64
N LEU A 79 -15.93 22.80 -7.01
CA LEU A 79 -14.67 23.21 -6.39
C LEU A 79 -14.24 22.25 -5.29
N LYS A 80 -15.17 21.80 -4.46
CA LYS A 80 -14.91 20.78 -3.44
C LYS A 80 -14.53 19.42 -4.05
N LEU A 81 -15.05 19.05 -5.21
CA LEU A 81 -14.65 17.84 -5.93
C LEU A 81 -13.25 18.00 -6.55
N GLU A 82 -12.96 19.14 -7.18
CA GLU A 82 -11.65 19.45 -7.79
C GLU A 82 -10.54 19.65 -6.74
N SER A 83 -10.82 20.31 -5.62
CA SER A 83 -9.88 20.45 -4.50
C SER A 83 -9.55 19.13 -3.83
N ASN A 84 -10.41 18.12 -4.06
CA ASN A 84 -10.24 16.76 -3.59
C ASN A 84 -9.50 15.90 -4.65
N VAL A 85 -8.75 16.46 -5.60
CA VAL A 85 -7.90 15.68 -6.50
C VAL A 85 -6.59 15.31 -5.80
N GLY A 86 -6.28 14.00 -5.72
CA GLY A 86 -5.05 13.49 -5.09
C GLY A 86 -5.25 12.27 -4.19
N ILE A 87 -4.22 11.92 -3.41
CA ILE A 87 -4.23 10.80 -2.46
C ILE A 87 -5.18 11.15 -1.30
N LYS A 88 -6.08 10.21 -0.96
CA LYS A 88 -7.03 10.36 0.14
C LYS A 88 -6.94 9.17 1.08
N LYS A 89 -7.39 9.39 2.32
CA LYS A 89 -7.73 8.26 3.20
C LYS A 89 -8.87 7.44 2.58
N ALA A 90 -8.84 6.14 2.80
CA ALA A 90 -9.88 5.21 2.39
C ALA A 90 -10.23 4.28 3.55
N ILE A 91 -11.48 3.77 3.54
CA ILE A 91 -11.89 2.67 4.40
C ILE A 91 -11.75 1.39 3.59
N ASN A 92 -10.80 0.53 3.98
CA ASN A 92 -10.61 -0.78 3.39
C ASN A 92 -11.58 -1.79 4.00
N ALA A 93 -12.61 -2.18 3.25
CA ALA A 93 -13.56 -3.24 3.62
C ALA A 93 -13.43 -4.45 2.67
N THR A 94 -12.26 -4.65 2.07
CA THR A 94 -12.01 -5.75 1.12
C THR A 94 -11.64 -7.06 1.81
N GLY A 95 -11.14 -7.00 3.05
CA GLY A 95 -10.57 -8.17 3.74
C GLY A 95 -9.12 -8.48 3.34
N VAL A 96 -8.51 -7.69 2.46
CA VAL A 96 -7.08 -7.79 2.12
C VAL A 96 -6.28 -6.81 2.97
N ILE A 97 -5.48 -7.32 3.90
CA ILE A 97 -4.80 -6.50 4.93
C ILE A 97 -3.71 -5.62 4.31
N ILE A 98 -2.73 -6.23 3.66
CA ILE A 98 -1.65 -5.55 2.94
C ILE A 98 -2.10 -5.36 1.49
N HIS A 99 -2.94 -4.35 1.29
CA HIS A 99 -3.52 -4.07 -0.02
C HIS A 99 -2.62 -3.12 -0.82
N THR A 100 -2.00 -3.61 -1.90
CA THR A 100 -1.02 -2.83 -2.70
C THR A 100 -1.61 -1.51 -3.21
N ASN A 101 -2.83 -1.52 -3.76
CA ASN A 101 -3.48 -0.30 -4.26
C ASN A 101 -3.93 0.68 -3.17
N LEU A 102 -3.99 0.26 -1.90
CA LEU A 102 -4.42 1.10 -0.77
C LEU A 102 -3.26 1.46 0.16
N GLY A 103 -2.02 1.31 -0.31
CA GLY A 103 -0.83 1.74 0.43
C GLY A 103 -0.24 0.72 1.39
N ARG A 104 -0.56 -0.57 1.25
CA ARG A 104 0.01 -1.69 2.04
C ARG A 104 -0.24 -1.53 3.54
N SER A 105 0.81 -1.41 4.35
CA SER A 105 0.73 -1.38 5.81
C SER A 105 0.25 -0.05 6.36
N VAL A 106 -0.48 -0.12 7.47
CA VAL A 106 -0.94 1.05 8.21
C VAL A 106 0.00 1.27 9.39
N LEU A 107 0.54 2.49 9.53
CA LEU A 107 1.48 2.84 10.60
C LEU A 107 0.81 2.90 11.99
N ALA A 108 1.57 2.51 13.01
CA ALA A 108 1.20 2.72 14.41
C ALA A 108 1.16 4.21 14.77
N LYS A 109 0.39 4.56 15.81
CA LYS A 109 0.28 5.97 16.26
C LYS A 109 1.62 6.50 16.75
N GLU A 110 2.40 5.66 17.40
CA GLU A 110 3.76 5.94 17.86
C GLU A 110 4.66 6.34 16.69
N ALA A 111 4.65 5.55 15.61
CA ALA A 111 5.41 5.85 14.40
C ALA A 111 4.98 7.18 13.75
N LEU A 112 3.67 7.44 13.68
CA LEU A 112 3.13 8.70 13.15
C LEU A 112 3.54 9.91 14.02
N ASN A 113 3.43 9.79 15.34
CA ASN A 113 3.86 10.83 16.27
C ASN A 113 5.35 11.13 16.10
N LYS A 114 6.19 10.10 15.92
CA LYS A 114 7.62 10.28 15.73
C LYS A 114 7.92 11.00 14.41
N VAL A 115 7.19 10.69 13.33
CA VAL A 115 7.29 11.41 12.06
C VAL A 115 6.94 12.88 12.22
N MET A 116 5.84 13.19 12.91
CA MET A 116 5.43 14.57 13.17
C MET A 116 6.53 15.31 13.96
N GLU A 117 6.97 14.74 15.09
CA GLU A 117 8.02 15.31 15.96
C GLU A 117 9.29 15.67 15.18
N VAL A 118 9.82 14.75 14.36
CA VAL A 118 11.07 15.01 13.63
C VAL A 118 10.88 15.88 12.40
N SER A 119 9.64 16.09 11.95
CA SER A 119 9.33 16.83 10.72
C SER A 119 8.89 18.26 10.97
N GLU A 120 8.28 18.55 12.11
CA GLU A 120 7.89 19.90 12.52
C GLU A 120 9.09 20.81 12.79
N ASN A 121 10.23 20.24 13.18
CA ASN A 121 11.45 20.98 13.52
C ASN A 121 12.72 20.32 12.96
N TYR A 122 13.87 20.95 13.23
CA TYR A 122 15.18 20.31 13.03
C TYR A 122 15.29 19.03 13.86
N SER A 123 16.13 18.10 13.41
CA SER A 123 16.35 16.82 14.08
C SER A 123 17.83 16.44 14.04
N THR A 124 18.23 15.54 14.94
CA THR A 124 19.59 15.00 15.05
C THR A 124 19.87 13.88 14.04
N LEU A 125 19.15 13.86 12.92
CA LEU A 125 19.14 12.78 11.92
C LEU A 125 20.54 12.33 11.49
N GLU A 126 21.50 13.25 11.35
CA GLU A 126 22.89 12.95 10.98
C GLU A 126 23.88 13.61 11.94
N LEU A 127 23.51 13.77 13.22
CA LEU A 127 24.36 14.38 14.25
C LEU A 127 24.58 13.40 15.39
N ASP A 128 25.84 13.10 15.73
CA ASP A 128 26.16 12.40 16.97
C ASP A 128 26.20 13.41 18.12
N LEU A 129 25.27 13.27 19.07
CA LEU A 129 25.13 14.22 20.18
C LEU A 129 26.32 14.23 21.15
N LYS A 130 27.12 13.16 21.21
CA LYS A 130 28.29 13.11 22.11
C LYS A 130 29.48 13.84 21.52
N SER A 131 29.74 13.66 20.23
CA SER A 131 30.88 14.31 19.56
C SER A 131 30.54 15.68 18.94
N GLY A 132 29.26 15.97 18.71
CA GLY A 132 28.82 17.15 17.96
C GLY A 132 29.13 17.08 16.46
N GLN A 133 29.61 15.94 15.95
CA GLN A 133 30.01 15.77 14.56
C GLN A 133 28.95 15.02 13.73
N ARG A 134 29.14 15.01 12.41
CA ARG A 134 28.29 14.26 11.48
C ARG A 134 28.28 12.77 11.83
N GLY A 135 27.09 12.25 12.09
CA GLY A 135 26.83 10.85 12.44
C GLY A 135 26.19 10.05 11.30
N TYR A 136 26.06 8.74 11.54
CA TYR A 136 25.34 7.84 10.64
C TYR A 136 23.85 7.83 10.96
N ARG A 137 23.00 8.17 9.97
CA ARG A 137 21.56 8.35 10.21
C ARG A 137 20.82 7.12 10.70
N SER A 138 21.16 5.94 10.19
CA SER A 138 20.43 4.71 10.50
C SER A 138 21.05 3.96 11.69
N LYS A 139 21.84 4.62 12.54
CA LYS A 139 22.59 3.98 13.64
C LYS A 139 21.68 3.21 14.60
N LYS A 140 20.56 3.80 15.02
CA LYS A 140 19.61 3.16 15.93
C LYS A 140 18.85 2.02 15.24
N VAL A 141 18.30 2.25 14.06
CA VAL A 141 17.64 1.20 13.26
C VAL A 141 18.56 0.01 12.98
N LYS A 142 19.83 0.27 12.65
CA LYS A 142 20.86 -0.77 12.46
C LYS A 142 21.09 -1.59 13.72
N LYS A 143 21.13 -0.94 14.89
CA LYS A 143 21.22 -1.65 16.17
C LYS A 143 20.00 -2.55 16.40
N ILE A 144 18.79 -2.01 16.24
CA ILE A 144 17.56 -2.77 16.50
C ILE A 144 17.45 -3.99 15.58
N PHE A 145 17.75 -3.85 14.28
CA PHE A 145 17.74 -5.01 13.39
C PHE A 145 18.74 -6.09 13.80
N LYS A 146 19.93 -5.73 14.27
CA LYS A 146 20.87 -6.73 14.79
C LYS A 146 20.28 -7.47 15.99
N ASP A 147 19.70 -6.73 16.93
CA ASP A 147 19.10 -7.30 18.13
C ASP A 147 17.93 -8.24 17.79
N LEU A 148 17.08 -7.86 16.83
CA LEU A 148 15.89 -8.64 16.44
C LEU A 148 16.21 -9.84 15.53
N THR A 149 17.22 -9.74 14.67
CA THR A 149 17.46 -10.73 13.60
C THR A 149 18.68 -11.63 13.85
N GLY A 150 19.58 -11.25 14.77
CA GLY A 150 20.86 -11.92 14.96
C GLY A 150 21.90 -11.64 13.87
N ALA A 151 21.59 -10.80 12.88
CA ALA A 151 22.53 -10.41 11.85
C ALA A 151 23.69 -9.58 12.42
N GLU A 152 24.85 -9.62 11.76
CA GLU A 152 26.04 -8.86 12.18
C GLU A 152 25.87 -7.34 11.95
N SER A 153 25.09 -6.98 10.93
CA SER A 153 24.86 -5.60 10.49
C SER A 153 23.52 -5.48 9.74
N ALA A 154 23.11 -4.23 9.49
CA ALA A 154 21.95 -3.91 8.68
C ALA A 154 22.15 -2.61 7.88
N VAL A 155 21.48 -2.50 6.73
CA VAL A 155 21.40 -1.32 5.86
C VAL A 155 19.94 -1.09 5.48
N VAL A 156 19.53 0.17 5.38
CA VAL A 156 18.16 0.56 5.00
C VAL A 156 18.20 1.49 3.79
N VAL A 157 17.45 1.13 2.76
CA VAL A 157 17.29 1.89 1.50
C VAL A 157 15.81 2.15 1.21
N ASN A 158 15.52 2.88 0.13
CA ASN A 158 14.18 3.33 -0.24
C ASN A 158 13.10 2.23 -0.26
N ASN A 159 13.36 1.08 -0.89
CA ASN A 159 12.44 -0.06 -0.95
C ASN A 159 13.20 -1.36 -1.25
N ASN A 160 12.53 -2.51 -1.17
CA ASN A 160 13.19 -3.81 -1.37
C ASN A 160 13.74 -4.01 -2.79
N ALA A 161 13.09 -3.44 -3.80
CA ALA A 161 13.61 -3.44 -5.17
C ALA A 161 14.97 -2.73 -5.26
N ALA A 162 15.09 -1.58 -4.62
CA ALA A 162 16.35 -0.85 -4.47
C ALA A 162 17.39 -1.65 -3.67
N ALA A 163 16.97 -2.45 -2.68
CA ALA A 163 17.87 -3.31 -1.91
C ALA A 163 18.51 -4.39 -2.78
N VAL A 164 17.70 -5.14 -3.55
CA VAL A 164 18.18 -6.16 -4.49
C VAL A 164 19.10 -5.53 -5.54
N MET A 165 18.68 -4.43 -6.17
CA MET A 165 19.49 -3.71 -7.16
C MET A 165 20.84 -3.23 -6.59
N LEU A 166 20.84 -2.70 -5.37
CA LEU A 166 22.06 -2.21 -4.73
C LEU A 166 23.03 -3.34 -4.40
N ILE A 167 22.53 -4.47 -3.89
CA ILE A 167 23.37 -5.64 -3.58
C ILE A 167 24.05 -6.15 -4.85
N LEU A 168 23.29 -6.33 -5.91
CA LEU A 168 23.80 -6.86 -7.16
C LEU A 168 24.80 -5.88 -7.80
N THR A 169 24.47 -4.59 -7.86
CA THR A 169 25.39 -3.58 -8.42
C THR A 169 26.68 -3.45 -7.60
N ALA A 170 26.58 -3.48 -6.27
CA ALA A 170 27.74 -3.27 -5.40
C ALA A 170 28.68 -4.48 -5.33
N LEU A 171 28.15 -5.71 -5.44
CA LEU A 171 28.92 -6.93 -5.15
C LEU A 171 29.08 -7.89 -6.34
N MET A 172 28.17 -7.83 -7.31
CA MET A 172 27.99 -8.87 -8.35
C MET A 172 28.18 -8.36 -9.78
N ARG A 173 28.64 -7.12 -9.97
CA ARG A 173 28.99 -6.61 -11.30
C ARG A 173 30.01 -7.53 -11.99
N ASP A 174 29.74 -7.85 -13.25
CA ASP A 174 30.52 -8.73 -14.13
C ASP A 174 30.68 -10.18 -13.62
N LYS A 175 29.88 -10.59 -12.63
CA LYS A 175 29.88 -11.95 -12.07
C LYS A 175 28.59 -12.69 -12.38
N GLU A 176 28.70 -14.01 -12.54
CA GLU A 176 27.55 -14.90 -12.67
C GLU A 176 26.82 -15.03 -11.32
N VAL A 177 25.52 -14.78 -11.30
CA VAL A 177 24.65 -14.97 -10.14
C VAL A 177 23.67 -16.09 -10.46
N VAL A 178 23.79 -17.19 -9.72
CA VAL A 178 23.03 -18.42 -9.99
C VAL A 178 21.68 -18.36 -9.30
N ILE A 179 20.59 -18.53 -10.07
CA ILE A 179 19.20 -18.49 -9.59
C ILE A 179 18.39 -19.65 -10.17
N SER A 180 17.43 -20.17 -9.41
CA SER A 180 16.46 -21.13 -9.95
C SER A 180 15.54 -20.46 -10.97
N ARG A 181 15.25 -21.13 -12.10
CA ARG A 181 14.24 -20.66 -13.06
C ARG A 181 12.88 -20.40 -12.42
N GLY A 182 12.49 -21.25 -11.48
CA GLY A 182 11.24 -21.10 -10.74
C GLY A 182 11.21 -19.89 -9.81
N GLU A 183 12.34 -19.23 -9.55
CA GLU A 183 12.44 -18.09 -8.62
C GLU A 183 12.61 -16.75 -9.36
N MET A 184 12.55 -16.74 -10.69
CA MET A 184 12.59 -15.52 -11.52
C MET A 184 11.22 -14.84 -11.60
N VAL A 185 10.86 -14.13 -10.54
CA VAL A 185 9.50 -13.63 -10.32
C VAL A 185 9.27 -12.22 -10.85
N GLU A 186 8.01 -11.93 -11.19
CA GLU A 186 7.48 -10.57 -11.35
C GLU A 186 6.66 -10.18 -10.12
N ILE A 187 6.95 -9.02 -9.54
CA ILE A 187 6.27 -8.49 -8.36
C ILE A 187 5.70 -7.11 -8.68
N GLY A 188 4.40 -6.94 -8.45
CA GLY A 188 3.75 -5.62 -8.52
C GLY A 188 3.68 -5.00 -9.92
N GLY A 189 3.80 -5.79 -10.99
CA GLY A 189 3.55 -5.39 -12.38
C GLY A 189 4.71 -4.73 -13.12
N SER A 190 5.80 -4.36 -12.44
CA SER A 190 6.96 -3.70 -13.08
C SER A 190 8.32 -4.08 -12.51
N PHE A 191 8.37 -4.85 -11.43
CA PHE A 191 9.63 -5.34 -10.87
C PHE A 191 9.83 -6.80 -11.26
N ARG A 192 10.82 -7.06 -12.11
CA ARG A 192 11.21 -8.39 -12.57
C ARG A 192 12.64 -8.67 -12.17
N ILE A 193 12.87 -9.77 -11.47
CA ILE A 193 14.21 -10.16 -11.02
C ILE A 193 15.22 -10.21 -12.19
N PRO A 194 14.90 -10.81 -13.36
CA PRO A 194 15.82 -10.82 -14.50
C PRO A 194 16.24 -9.43 -14.98
N GLU A 195 15.28 -8.51 -15.14
CA GLU A 195 15.54 -7.14 -15.60
C GLU A 195 16.39 -6.36 -14.58
N VAL A 196 16.17 -6.60 -13.29
CA VAL A 196 16.98 -5.99 -12.21
C VAL A 196 18.40 -6.51 -12.23
N MET A 197 18.59 -7.82 -12.45
CA MET A 197 19.92 -8.44 -12.56
C MET A 197 20.68 -7.87 -13.75
N GLU A 198 20.06 -7.80 -14.92
CA GLU A 198 20.66 -7.21 -16.12
C GLU A 198 21.08 -5.75 -15.91
N ASN A 199 20.19 -4.91 -15.37
CA ASN A 199 20.49 -3.49 -15.12
C ASN A 199 21.53 -3.27 -14.00
N SER A 200 21.76 -4.24 -13.12
CA SER A 200 22.79 -4.16 -12.08
C SER A 200 24.21 -4.42 -12.59
N GLY A 201 24.33 -4.98 -13.80
CA GLY A 201 25.58 -5.50 -14.35
C GLY A 201 25.96 -6.90 -13.85
N ALA A 202 25.07 -7.57 -13.11
CA ALA A 202 25.23 -8.98 -12.77
C ALA A 202 24.84 -9.86 -13.96
N ILE A 203 25.54 -10.98 -14.14
CA ILE A 203 25.25 -11.93 -15.21
C ILE A 203 24.28 -12.98 -14.68
N LEU A 204 23.05 -12.98 -15.18
CA LEU A 204 22.02 -13.95 -14.82
C LEU A 204 22.44 -15.37 -15.24
N LYS A 205 22.54 -16.30 -14.28
CA LYS A 205 22.81 -17.72 -14.53
C LYS A 205 21.67 -18.59 -14.00
N GLU A 206 20.68 -18.85 -14.84
CA GLU A 206 19.51 -19.64 -14.47
C GLU A 206 19.78 -21.15 -14.44
N VAL A 207 19.20 -21.86 -13.46
CA VAL A 207 19.35 -23.31 -13.27
C VAL A 207 18.03 -24.02 -12.99
N GLY A 208 18.01 -25.33 -13.22
CA GLY A 208 16.84 -26.18 -13.02
C GLY A 208 15.72 -25.89 -14.01
N SER A 209 14.48 -26.16 -13.58
CA SER A 209 13.23 -25.91 -14.31
C SER A 209 12.28 -25.05 -13.47
N THR A 210 11.16 -24.63 -14.05
CA THR A 210 10.16 -23.80 -13.34
C THR A 210 9.63 -24.46 -12.08
N ASN A 211 9.28 -25.74 -12.14
CA ASN A 211 8.67 -26.47 -11.04
C ASN A 211 9.68 -27.25 -10.19
N ARG A 212 10.84 -27.62 -10.74
CA ARG A 212 11.84 -28.47 -10.06
C ARG A 212 13.26 -27.94 -10.22
N VAL A 213 13.92 -27.72 -9.10
CA VAL A 213 15.35 -27.40 -9.02
C VAL A 213 16.01 -28.23 -7.92
N TYR A 214 17.19 -28.76 -8.19
CA TYR A 214 17.96 -29.61 -7.28
C TYR A 214 19.32 -28.99 -6.96
N VAL A 215 19.94 -29.45 -5.87
CA VAL A 215 21.30 -29.04 -5.48
C VAL A 215 22.32 -29.23 -6.61
N LYS A 216 22.21 -30.32 -7.38
CA LYS A 216 23.09 -30.60 -8.53
C LYS A 216 23.02 -29.51 -9.60
N ASP A 217 21.87 -28.86 -9.78
CA ASP A 217 21.70 -27.84 -10.82
C ASP A 217 22.51 -26.58 -10.46
N TYR A 218 22.56 -26.21 -9.18
CA TYR A 218 23.43 -25.15 -8.68
C TYR A 218 24.91 -25.53 -8.79
N LEU A 219 25.30 -26.75 -8.38
CA LEU A 219 26.69 -27.22 -8.47
C LEU A 219 27.23 -27.20 -9.89
N ASN A 220 26.45 -27.69 -10.85
CA ASN A 220 26.85 -27.75 -12.26
C ASN A 220 26.99 -26.36 -12.90
N ALA A 221 26.40 -25.33 -12.31
CA ALA A 221 26.50 -23.95 -12.79
C ALA A 221 27.69 -23.18 -12.21
N VAL A 222 28.38 -23.72 -11.20
CA VAL A 222 29.55 -23.06 -10.61
C VAL A 222 30.69 -23.00 -11.62
N SER A 223 31.23 -21.80 -11.79
CA SER A 223 32.41 -21.50 -12.60
C SER A 223 33.31 -20.50 -11.87
N GLU A 224 34.48 -20.20 -12.43
CA GLU A 224 35.36 -19.14 -11.92
C GLU A 224 34.71 -17.76 -11.94
N LYS A 225 33.67 -17.55 -12.77
CA LYS A 225 32.93 -16.29 -12.86
C LYS A 225 31.78 -16.20 -11.85
N THR A 226 31.47 -17.28 -11.14
CA THR A 226 30.35 -17.30 -10.19
C THR A 226 30.63 -16.39 -8.99
N GLY A 227 29.76 -15.41 -8.77
CA GLY A 227 29.87 -14.44 -7.69
C GLY A 227 28.98 -14.74 -6.49
N ALA A 228 27.81 -15.33 -6.71
CA ALA A 228 26.86 -15.66 -5.65
C ALA A 228 25.81 -16.70 -6.10
N PHE A 229 25.18 -17.33 -5.13
CA PHE A 229 23.86 -17.90 -5.31
C PHE A 229 22.82 -16.91 -4.80
N ILE A 230 21.73 -16.76 -5.55
CA ILE A 230 20.56 -16.00 -5.11
C ILE A 230 19.35 -16.91 -5.00
N LYS A 231 18.58 -16.70 -3.94
CA LYS A 231 17.30 -17.33 -3.69
C LYS A 231 16.22 -16.25 -3.58
N VAL A 232 15.10 -16.43 -4.26
CA VAL A 232 13.97 -15.49 -4.16
C VAL A 232 12.75 -16.23 -3.62
N HIS A 233 12.19 -15.74 -2.53
CA HIS A 233 11.00 -16.33 -1.94
C HIS A 233 9.78 -16.05 -2.82
N PRO A 234 8.97 -17.07 -3.19
CA PRO A 234 7.80 -16.90 -4.05
C PRO A 234 6.65 -16.20 -3.31
N SER A 235 6.83 -14.95 -2.95
CA SER A 235 6.01 -14.27 -1.95
C SER A 235 4.59 -13.92 -2.41
N ASN A 236 4.35 -13.86 -3.72
CA ASN A 236 3.08 -13.46 -4.35
C ASN A 236 2.39 -14.58 -5.16
N TYR A 237 2.93 -15.79 -5.20
CA TYR A 237 2.32 -16.94 -5.87
C TYR A 237 2.82 -18.26 -5.26
N ARG A 238 2.22 -19.39 -5.65
CA ARG A 238 2.73 -20.73 -5.35
C ARG A 238 2.65 -21.60 -6.60
N ILE A 239 3.59 -22.54 -6.72
CA ILE A 239 3.54 -23.61 -7.73
C ILE A 239 3.07 -24.87 -7.00
N GLU A 240 1.97 -25.46 -7.44
CA GLU A 240 1.41 -26.69 -6.88
C GLU A 240 1.59 -27.87 -7.85
N GLY A 241 1.46 -29.11 -7.34
CA GLY A 241 1.66 -30.34 -8.10
C GLY A 241 3.08 -30.89 -7.98
N PHE A 242 3.70 -31.28 -9.10
CA PHE A 242 5.01 -31.93 -9.14
C PHE A 242 6.16 -30.94 -8.97
N THR A 243 6.35 -30.42 -7.76
CA THR A 243 7.36 -29.40 -7.45
C THR A 243 8.52 -29.92 -6.61
N HIS A 244 9.69 -29.27 -6.73
CA HIS A 244 10.84 -29.50 -5.87
C HIS A 244 11.68 -28.21 -5.78
N SER A 245 12.00 -27.77 -4.57
CA SER A 245 12.85 -26.61 -4.32
C SER A 245 14.02 -26.98 -3.42
N VAL A 246 15.15 -26.30 -3.60
CA VAL A 246 16.32 -26.47 -2.72
C VAL A 246 16.08 -25.73 -1.41
N LYS A 247 16.25 -26.43 -0.28
CA LYS A 247 16.13 -25.83 1.05
C LYS A 247 17.27 -24.83 1.27
N THR A 248 17.01 -23.75 2.01
CA THR A 248 18.01 -22.72 2.29
C THR A 248 19.29 -23.29 2.91
N SER A 249 19.17 -24.20 3.88
CA SER A 249 20.33 -24.84 4.53
C SER A 249 21.17 -25.67 3.57
N GLU A 250 20.56 -26.31 2.59
CA GLU A 250 21.29 -27.06 1.56
C GLU A 250 22.04 -26.14 0.61
N LEU A 251 21.40 -25.03 0.20
CA LEU A 251 22.02 -24.02 -0.66
C LEU A 251 23.21 -23.36 0.04
N VAL A 252 23.08 -22.98 1.32
CA VAL A 252 24.17 -22.44 2.14
C VAL A 252 25.33 -23.41 2.25
N ARG A 253 25.05 -24.70 2.49
CA ARG A 253 26.09 -25.74 2.55
C ARG A 253 26.87 -25.84 1.25
N VAL A 254 26.18 -25.79 0.11
CA VAL A 254 26.79 -25.88 -1.23
C VAL A 254 27.62 -24.63 -1.51
N ALA A 255 27.08 -23.44 -1.23
CA ALA A 255 27.76 -22.18 -1.42
C ALA A 255 29.06 -22.11 -0.59
N LYS A 256 28.99 -22.53 0.68
CA LYS A 256 30.16 -22.58 1.58
C LYS A 256 31.26 -23.50 1.05
N LYS A 257 30.93 -24.67 0.50
CA LYS A 257 31.92 -25.58 -0.13
C LYS A 257 32.64 -24.95 -1.33
N ASN A 258 32.01 -23.98 -1.99
CA ASN A 258 32.53 -23.29 -3.16
C ASN A 258 33.00 -21.85 -2.85
N ASN A 259 33.08 -21.45 -1.57
CA ASN A 259 33.43 -20.09 -1.14
C ASN A 259 32.56 -18.97 -1.75
N LEU A 260 31.28 -19.26 -2.02
CA LEU A 260 30.32 -18.31 -2.56
C LEU A 260 29.38 -17.76 -1.47
N PRO A 261 28.99 -16.47 -1.51
CA PRO A 261 27.91 -15.96 -0.69
C PRO A 261 26.53 -16.46 -1.17
N VAL A 262 25.60 -16.56 -0.21
CA VAL A 262 24.17 -16.70 -0.51
C VAL A 262 23.42 -15.41 -0.23
N ILE A 263 22.71 -14.91 -1.25
CA ILE A 263 21.78 -13.79 -1.17
C ILE A 263 20.35 -14.37 -1.14
N GLU A 264 19.51 -13.95 -0.20
CA GLU A 264 18.09 -14.30 -0.19
C GLU A 264 17.21 -13.05 -0.21
N ASP A 265 16.35 -12.92 -1.23
CA ASP A 265 15.25 -11.98 -1.20
C ASP A 265 14.01 -12.65 -0.58
N LEU A 266 13.82 -12.44 0.72
CA LEU A 266 12.66 -12.94 1.44
C LEU A 266 11.40 -12.15 1.07
N GLY A 267 11.57 -10.85 0.78
CA GLY A 267 10.51 -9.95 0.31
C GLY A 267 9.47 -9.57 1.37
N SER A 268 8.93 -10.53 2.13
CA SER A 268 7.77 -10.36 3.03
C SER A 268 8.08 -9.59 4.31
N GLY A 269 9.29 -9.76 4.85
CA GLY A 269 9.75 -9.09 6.07
C GLY A 269 9.15 -9.64 7.35
N ILE A 270 8.86 -10.95 7.38
CA ILE A 270 8.35 -11.61 8.59
C ILE A 270 9.46 -11.72 9.64
N ILE A 271 9.30 -10.99 10.75
CA ILE A 271 10.28 -10.96 11.86
C ILE A 271 9.97 -12.03 12.92
N PHE A 272 8.73 -12.49 13.00
CA PHE A 272 8.25 -13.40 14.04
C PHE A 272 7.32 -14.46 13.45
N ASN A 273 7.24 -15.61 14.10
CA ASN A 273 6.43 -16.72 13.63
C ASN A 273 4.93 -16.43 13.86
N LEU A 274 4.14 -16.56 12.79
CA LEU A 274 2.70 -16.27 12.78
C LEU A 274 1.82 -17.53 12.89
N SER A 275 2.43 -18.72 13.00
CA SER A 275 1.71 -20.00 13.04
C SER A 275 0.75 -20.12 14.21
N GLU A 276 1.09 -19.55 15.36
CA GLU A 276 0.22 -19.48 16.54
C GLU A 276 -1.09 -18.71 16.29
N TYR A 277 -1.15 -17.91 15.22
CA TYR A 277 -2.33 -17.16 14.79
C TYR A 277 -3.07 -17.83 13.63
N GLY A 278 -2.79 -19.12 13.36
CA GLY A 278 -3.47 -19.92 12.35
C GLY A 278 -2.96 -19.73 10.92
N LEU A 279 -1.81 -19.07 10.76
CA LEU A 279 -1.15 -18.97 9.46
C LEU A 279 -0.26 -20.19 9.20
N PRO A 280 -0.08 -20.60 7.93
CA PRO A 280 0.93 -21.59 7.58
C PRO A 280 2.33 -21.14 7.99
N ASP A 281 3.26 -22.08 8.01
CA ASP A 281 4.65 -21.76 8.27
C ASP A 281 5.23 -20.88 7.14
N GLU A 282 5.90 -19.79 7.52
CA GLU A 282 6.64 -18.89 6.64
C GLU A 282 7.96 -18.55 7.32
N PRO A 283 9.10 -18.59 6.59
CA PRO A 283 10.41 -18.46 7.20
C PRO A 283 10.66 -17.03 7.64
N THR A 284 11.03 -16.87 8.90
CA THR A 284 11.37 -15.58 9.50
C THR A 284 12.76 -15.12 9.06
N VAL A 285 12.97 -13.81 9.12
CA VAL A 285 14.27 -13.19 8.89
C VAL A 285 15.34 -13.80 9.80
N LYS A 286 15.00 -14.04 11.07
CA LYS A 286 15.94 -14.63 12.05
C LYS A 286 16.32 -16.06 11.67
N GLU A 287 15.35 -16.93 11.37
CA GLU A 287 15.61 -18.32 10.97
C GLU A 287 16.49 -18.40 9.72
N ARG A 288 16.31 -17.48 8.76
CA ARG A 288 17.15 -17.43 7.56
C ARG A 288 18.58 -17.00 7.83
N ILE A 289 18.78 -16.02 8.71
CA ILE A 289 20.11 -15.60 9.14
C ILE A 289 20.81 -16.73 9.91
N GLU A 290 20.09 -17.41 10.82
CA GLU A 290 20.60 -18.57 11.56
C GLU A 290 20.92 -19.77 10.66
N ALA A 291 20.17 -19.95 9.57
CA ALA A 291 20.46 -20.96 8.53
C ALA A 291 21.75 -20.66 7.75
N GLY A 292 22.34 -19.47 7.92
CA GLY A 292 23.64 -19.10 7.37
C GLY A 292 23.59 -18.29 6.08
N ILE A 293 22.45 -17.68 5.75
CA ILE A 293 22.37 -16.69 4.66
C ILE A 293 23.35 -15.53 4.93
N ASP A 294 24.09 -15.12 3.90
CA ASP A 294 25.09 -14.05 4.03
C ASP A 294 24.47 -12.66 3.92
N ILE A 295 23.47 -12.50 3.06
CA ILE A 295 22.77 -11.25 2.78
C ILE A 295 21.29 -11.56 2.56
N LEU A 296 20.41 -10.95 3.35
CA LEU A 296 18.97 -11.14 3.24
C LEU A 296 18.27 -9.79 3.06
N THR A 297 17.28 -9.75 2.16
CA THR A 297 16.45 -8.55 1.92
C THR A 297 14.96 -8.75 2.13
N PHE A 298 14.29 -7.67 2.56
CA PHE A 298 12.83 -7.63 2.67
C PHE A 298 12.26 -6.20 2.67
N SER A 299 10.94 -6.11 2.46
CA SER A 299 10.16 -4.86 2.53
C SER A 299 9.76 -4.48 3.96
N GLY A 300 9.83 -3.19 4.28
CA GLY A 300 9.40 -2.64 5.58
C GLY A 300 7.88 -2.42 5.72
N ASP A 301 7.15 -2.30 4.61
CA ASP A 301 5.72 -1.97 4.56
C ASP A 301 4.82 -3.19 4.29
N LYS A 302 5.36 -4.40 4.43
CA LYS A 302 4.60 -5.65 4.35
C LYS A 302 4.33 -6.22 5.74
N LEU A 303 4.84 -7.41 6.07
CA LEU A 303 4.55 -8.06 7.35
C LEU A 303 5.20 -7.36 8.54
N LEU A 304 6.25 -6.56 8.31
CA LEU A 304 6.83 -5.71 9.35
C LEU A 304 5.83 -4.64 9.85
N GLY A 305 4.84 -4.24 9.05
CA GLY A 305 3.85 -3.24 9.46
C GLY A 305 4.40 -1.82 9.60
N GLY A 306 5.56 -1.54 9.00
CA GLY A 306 6.23 -0.24 9.02
C GLY A 306 6.00 0.57 7.75
N PRO A 307 6.83 1.61 7.52
CA PRO A 307 6.79 2.41 6.30
C PRO A 307 7.50 1.70 5.15
N GLN A 308 7.37 2.22 3.93
CA GLN A 308 8.10 1.69 2.77
C GLN A 308 9.60 1.79 3.03
N ALA A 309 10.29 0.65 3.01
CA ALA A 309 11.74 0.58 3.13
C ALA A 309 12.24 -0.73 2.50
N GLY A 310 13.50 -0.73 2.06
CA GLY A 310 14.24 -1.93 1.73
C GLY A 310 15.25 -2.20 2.83
N ILE A 311 15.13 -3.35 3.48
CA ILE A 311 15.99 -3.73 4.59
C ILE A 311 16.97 -4.76 4.06
N ILE A 312 18.25 -4.58 4.34
CA ILE A 312 19.32 -5.54 4.07
C ILE A 312 19.94 -5.91 5.41
N VAL A 313 19.91 -7.19 5.78
CA VAL A 313 20.56 -7.73 6.99
C VAL A 313 21.51 -8.85 6.61
N GLY A 314 22.58 -9.05 7.37
CA GLY A 314 23.55 -10.11 7.07
C GLY A 314 24.94 -9.87 7.63
N ARG A 315 25.95 -10.43 6.95
CA ARG A 315 27.35 -10.38 7.34
C ARG A 315 27.93 -8.97 7.17
N LYS A 316 28.70 -8.53 8.16
CA LYS A 316 29.30 -7.19 8.20
C LYS A 316 30.20 -6.93 7.00
N LYS A 317 30.95 -7.94 6.52
CA LYS A 317 31.87 -7.80 5.38
C LYS A 317 31.18 -7.37 4.08
N TYR A 318 29.96 -7.85 3.82
CA TYR A 318 29.20 -7.50 2.62
C TYR A 318 28.44 -6.19 2.80
N LEU A 319 27.84 -6.00 3.97
CA LEU A 319 27.05 -4.81 4.27
C LEU A 319 27.91 -3.54 4.31
N ASN A 320 29.17 -3.63 4.75
CA ASN A 320 30.10 -2.50 4.67
C ASN A 320 30.39 -2.08 3.22
N GLN A 321 30.53 -3.05 2.30
CA GLN A 321 30.75 -2.76 0.87
C GLN A 321 29.51 -2.10 0.25
N ILE A 322 28.33 -2.66 0.53
CA ILE A 322 27.03 -2.10 0.09
C ILE A 322 26.86 -0.66 0.60
N GLU A 323 27.15 -0.41 1.88
CA GLU A 323 27.01 0.89 2.53
C GLU A 323 27.98 1.94 1.98
N SER A 324 29.17 1.53 1.53
CA SER A 324 30.16 2.40 0.90
C SER A 324 29.89 2.70 -0.58
N HIS A 325 28.99 1.96 -1.23
CA HIS A 325 28.76 2.09 -2.67
C HIS A 325 28.05 3.43 -3.02
N PRO A 326 28.45 4.14 -4.09
CA PRO A 326 27.88 5.47 -4.42
C PRO A 326 26.35 5.48 -4.60
N MET A 327 25.76 4.40 -5.12
CA MET A 327 24.29 4.30 -5.25
C MET A 327 23.56 4.37 -3.91
N MET A 328 24.22 4.07 -2.78
CA MET A 328 23.63 4.23 -1.46
C MET A 328 23.12 5.66 -1.23
N ARG A 329 23.78 6.66 -1.84
CA ARG A 329 23.34 8.06 -1.74
C ARG A 329 22.06 8.34 -2.51
N ALA A 330 21.87 7.69 -3.66
CA ALA A 330 20.68 7.82 -4.49
C ALA A 330 19.48 7.05 -3.92
N LEU A 331 19.74 5.89 -3.32
CA LEU A 331 18.74 4.99 -2.74
C LEU A 331 18.49 5.25 -1.24
N ARG A 332 19.09 6.32 -0.70
CA ARG A 332 19.04 6.66 0.72
C ARG A 332 17.61 6.93 1.17
N VAL A 333 17.20 6.27 2.23
CA VAL A 333 15.89 6.50 2.89
C VAL A 333 15.79 7.92 3.46
N ASP A 334 14.60 8.52 3.36
CA ASP A 334 14.33 9.86 3.87
C ASP A 334 14.13 9.89 5.41
N LYS A 335 14.01 11.10 5.97
CA LYS A 335 13.87 11.33 7.41
C LYS A 335 12.60 10.73 7.99
N MET A 336 11.47 10.91 7.30
CA MET A 336 10.14 10.50 7.77
C MET A 336 10.06 8.98 7.81
N THR A 337 10.46 8.31 6.73
CA THR A 337 10.51 6.85 6.67
C THR A 337 11.41 6.28 7.75
N LEU A 338 12.60 6.85 7.95
CA LEU A 338 13.53 6.34 8.97
C LEU A 338 12.97 6.49 10.40
N ALA A 339 12.33 7.62 10.69
CA ALA A 339 11.70 7.88 11.99
C ALA A 339 10.52 6.94 12.27
N ALA A 340 9.65 6.73 11.28
CA ALA A 340 8.56 5.77 11.39
C ALA A 340 9.08 4.34 11.54
N LEU A 341 10.13 3.96 10.80
CA LEU A 341 10.73 2.64 10.87
C LEU A 341 11.37 2.39 12.24
N GLU A 342 12.13 3.36 12.76
CA GLU A 342 12.74 3.27 14.09
C GLU A 342 11.70 3.00 15.17
N GLU A 343 10.60 3.75 15.16
CA GLU A 343 9.57 3.60 16.18
C GLU A 343 8.75 2.32 16.00
N THR A 344 8.50 1.92 14.75
CA THR A 344 7.90 0.61 14.45
C THR A 344 8.76 -0.52 15.02
N LEU A 345 10.08 -0.45 14.83
CA LEU A 345 11.02 -1.45 15.34
C LEU A 345 11.15 -1.44 16.86
N ASN A 346 11.04 -0.28 17.52
CA ASN A 346 11.05 -0.21 18.99
C ASN A 346 9.89 -1.04 19.58
N LEU A 347 8.71 -1.03 18.94
CA LEU A 347 7.57 -1.85 19.39
C LEU A 347 7.89 -3.34 19.36
N TYR A 348 8.75 -3.81 18.46
CA TYR A 348 9.10 -5.23 18.34
C TYR A 348 9.98 -5.76 19.48
N TYR A 349 10.57 -4.91 20.33
CA TYR A 349 11.22 -5.40 21.55
C TYR A 349 10.23 -6.05 22.53
N ASN A 350 8.94 -5.68 22.45
CA ASN A 350 7.86 -6.35 23.15
C ASN A 350 6.81 -6.81 22.13
N PHE A 351 6.87 -8.08 21.75
CA PHE A 351 6.03 -8.60 20.68
C PHE A 351 4.51 -8.47 20.97
N ASP A 352 4.07 -8.69 22.21
CA ASP A 352 2.67 -8.51 22.60
C ASP A 352 2.19 -7.06 22.42
N GLU A 353 3.09 -6.11 22.64
CA GLU A 353 2.84 -4.70 22.41
C GLU A 353 2.81 -4.37 20.91
N ALA A 354 3.73 -4.92 20.12
CA ALA A 354 3.74 -4.80 18.66
C ALA A 354 2.41 -5.28 18.05
N VAL A 355 1.92 -6.45 18.47
CA VAL A 355 0.64 -7.02 18.01
C VAL A 355 -0.54 -6.09 18.31
N LYS A 356 -0.53 -5.43 19.48
CA LYS A 356 -1.62 -4.52 19.89
C LYS A 356 -1.58 -3.17 19.17
N LYS A 357 -0.37 -2.65 18.92
CA LYS A 357 -0.15 -1.27 18.46
C LYS A 357 0.06 -1.12 16.96
N ILE A 358 0.71 -2.08 16.31
CA ILE A 358 0.92 -2.08 14.86
C ILE A 358 -0.38 -2.52 14.18
N PRO A 359 -1.10 -1.63 13.48
CA PRO A 359 -2.43 -1.94 12.95
C PRO A 359 -2.43 -3.12 11.97
N THR A 360 -1.40 -3.26 11.12
CA THR A 360 -1.26 -4.41 10.21
C THR A 360 -1.20 -5.73 11.00
N LEU A 361 -0.37 -5.80 12.04
CA LEU A 361 -0.26 -7.01 12.87
C LEU A 361 -1.55 -7.28 13.64
N LYS A 362 -2.17 -6.24 14.17
CA LYS A 362 -3.46 -6.35 14.87
C LYS A 362 -4.52 -6.94 13.95
N MET A 363 -4.61 -6.50 12.70
CA MET A 363 -5.53 -7.07 11.73
C MET A 363 -5.21 -8.53 11.47
N ILE A 364 -3.94 -8.91 11.25
CA ILE A 364 -3.54 -10.30 10.97
C ILE A 364 -3.96 -11.22 12.14
N THR A 365 -3.63 -10.82 13.36
CA THR A 365 -3.81 -11.61 14.59
C THR A 365 -5.22 -11.52 15.21
N GLU A 366 -6.10 -10.66 14.69
CA GLU A 366 -7.46 -10.50 15.24
C GLU A 366 -8.29 -11.78 15.10
N LYS A 367 -8.79 -12.29 16.24
CA LYS A 367 -9.64 -13.48 16.26
C LYS A 367 -10.97 -13.27 15.51
N PRO A 368 -11.49 -14.28 14.78
CA PRO A 368 -12.73 -14.16 14.01
C PRO A 368 -13.95 -13.69 14.82
N GLU A 369 -14.04 -14.05 16.10
CA GLU A 369 -15.14 -13.67 16.99
C GLU A 369 -15.21 -12.15 17.22
N ASN A 370 -14.04 -11.50 17.32
CA ASN A 370 -13.96 -10.05 17.44
C ASN A 370 -14.39 -9.37 16.12
N VAL A 371 -14.03 -9.95 14.98
CA VAL A 371 -14.47 -9.47 13.66
C VAL A 371 -15.99 -9.60 13.52
N LYS A 372 -16.57 -10.72 13.97
CA LYS A 372 -18.02 -10.95 13.99
C LYS A 372 -18.75 -9.90 14.84
N SER A 373 -18.20 -9.57 16.01
CA SER A 373 -18.74 -8.51 16.87
C SER A 373 -18.74 -7.15 16.15
N LYS A 374 -17.65 -6.79 15.44
CA LYS A 374 -17.61 -5.57 14.61
C LYS A 374 -18.65 -5.59 13.50
N ALA A 375 -18.84 -6.73 12.82
CA ALA A 375 -19.85 -6.88 11.77
C ALA A 375 -21.27 -6.68 12.32
N GLN A 376 -21.58 -7.25 13.49
CA GLN A 376 -22.87 -7.06 14.15
C GLN A 376 -23.10 -5.60 14.56
N GLN A 377 -22.07 -4.93 15.08
CA GLN A 377 -22.15 -3.50 15.42
C GLN A 377 -22.41 -2.65 14.17
N LEU A 378 -21.77 -2.96 13.04
CA LEU A 378 -22.02 -2.28 11.78
C LEU A 378 -23.45 -2.52 11.28
N LEU A 379 -23.93 -3.77 11.34
CA LEU A 379 -25.29 -4.13 10.92
C LEU A 379 -26.34 -3.30 11.65
N ASN A 380 -26.18 -3.13 12.97
CA ASN A 380 -27.10 -2.37 13.80
C ASN A 380 -27.11 -0.85 13.50
N LYS A 381 -26.09 -0.34 12.78
CA LYS A 381 -25.95 1.08 12.41
C LYS A 381 -26.45 1.39 11.00
N ILE A 382 -26.76 0.37 10.19
CA ILE A 382 -27.26 0.56 8.82
C ILE A 382 -28.80 0.65 8.85
N LYS A 383 -29.34 1.66 8.16
CA LYS A 383 -30.77 1.88 8.04
C LYS A 383 -31.41 0.78 7.19
N LYS A 384 -32.55 0.26 7.65
CA LYS A 384 -33.37 -0.66 6.87
C LYS A 384 -34.08 0.15 5.77
N VAL A 385 -34.00 -0.34 4.54
CA VAL A 385 -34.64 0.24 3.37
C VAL A 385 -35.31 -0.89 2.60
N GLU A 386 -36.51 -0.65 2.08
CA GLU A 386 -37.24 -1.64 1.30
C GLU A 386 -36.46 -2.03 0.04
N GLY A 387 -36.38 -3.33 -0.25
CA GLY A 387 -35.61 -3.86 -1.38
C GLY A 387 -34.10 -3.98 -1.14
N LEU A 388 -33.57 -3.51 0.00
CA LEU A 388 -32.17 -3.71 0.38
C LEU A 388 -32.06 -4.86 1.40
N LYS A 389 -31.33 -5.91 1.02
CA LYS A 389 -31.05 -7.04 1.92
C LYS A 389 -29.61 -6.96 2.42
N ILE A 390 -29.45 -6.98 3.74
CA ILE A 390 -28.14 -6.92 4.40
C ILE A 390 -28.04 -8.06 5.40
N GLU A 391 -27.00 -8.87 5.26
CA GLU A 391 -26.80 -10.05 6.09
C GLU A 391 -25.39 -10.08 6.66
N LEU A 392 -25.27 -10.52 7.91
CA LEU A 392 -23.99 -10.90 8.48
C LEU A 392 -23.58 -12.24 7.87
N VAL A 393 -22.40 -12.27 7.25
CA VAL A 393 -21.88 -13.46 6.56
C VAL A 393 -20.48 -13.80 7.07
N LYS A 394 -20.15 -15.10 7.05
CA LYS A 394 -18.75 -15.54 7.17
C LYS A 394 -18.01 -15.14 5.89
N THR A 395 -16.80 -14.62 6.03
CA THR A 395 -15.94 -14.22 4.92
C THR A 395 -14.56 -14.82 5.07
N GLU A 396 -13.75 -14.73 4.02
CA GLU A 396 -12.35 -15.13 4.02
C GLU A 396 -11.48 -13.90 3.76
N ALA A 397 -10.74 -13.48 4.77
CA ALA A 397 -9.76 -12.40 4.65
C ALA A 397 -8.42 -12.95 4.14
N ARG A 398 -7.55 -12.08 3.65
CA ARG A 398 -6.21 -12.44 3.14
C ARG A 398 -5.16 -11.49 3.70
N VAL A 399 -3.93 -11.99 3.88
CA VAL A 399 -2.80 -11.11 4.23
C VAL A 399 -2.55 -10.13 3.10
N GLY A 400 -2.41 -10.61 1.86
CA GLY A 400 -2.08 -9.79 0.70
C GLY A 400 -0.62 -9.32 0.68
N GLY A 401 -0.29 -8.45 -0.29
CA GLY A 401 0.96 -7.70 -0.27
C GLY A 401 2.25 -8.47 -0.54
N GLY A 402 2.16 -9.69 -1.08
CA GLY A 402 3.34 -10.52 -1.36
C GLY A 402 3.89 -11.19 -0.09
N ALA A 403 3.00 -11.80 0.68
CA ALA A 403 3.25 -12.91 1.59
C ALA A 403 1.97 -13.75 1.69
N PHE A 404 2.07 -15.04 2.05
CA PHE A 404 0.91 -15.92 2.20
C PHE A 404 -0.10 -15.88 1.02
N PRO A 405 0.35 -16.06 -0.23
CA PRO A 405 -0.47 -15.76 -1.41
C PRO A 405 -1.74 -16.63 -1.56
N VAL A 406 -1.74 -17.82 -0.95
CA VAL A 406 -2.86 -18.78 -1.00
C VAL A 406 -3.62 -18.82 0.33
N SER A 407 -3.05 -18.30 1.42
CA SER A 407 -3.66 -18.44 2.75
C SER A 407 -4.78 -17.44 2.96
N THR A 408 -5.89 -17.94 3.49
CA THR A 408 -7.04 -17.15 3.93
C THR A 408 -7.20 -17.25 5.45
N PHE A 409 -7.95 -16.29 6.01
CA PHE A 409 -8.37 -16.32 7.40
C PHE A 409 -9.88 -16.35 7.46
N ASP A 410 -10.39 -17.07 8.44
CA ASP A 410 -11.77 -16.91 8.87
C ASP A 410 -12.02 -15.46 9.30
N SER A 411 -13.05 -14.86 8.72
CA SER A 411 -13.47 -13.49 8.96
C SER A 411 -14.99 -13.41 8.92
N TYR A 412 -15.52 -12.22 9.19
CA TYR A 412 -16.93 -11.90 9.10
C TYR A 412 -17.13 -10.54 8.48
N GLY A 413 -18.28 -10.37 7.85
CA GLY A 413 -18.69 -9.08 7.39
C GLY A 413 -20.13 -8.99 6.99
N LEU A 414 -20.44 -7.97 6.20
CA LEU A 414 -21.79 -7.75 5.69
C LEU A 414 -21.83 -8.00 4.20
N ALA A 415 -22.80 -8.80 3.77
CA ALA A 415 -23.21 -8.90 2.37
C ALA A 415 -24.40 -7.97 2.16
N VAL A 416 -24.30 -7.12 1.14
CA VAL A 416 -25.37 -6.21 0.72
C VAL A 416 -25.84 -6.61 -0.67
N GLU A 417 -27.13 -6.90 -0.76
CA GLU A 417 -27.88 -7.26 -1.97
C GLU A 417 -28.88 -6.14 -2.28
N THR A 418 -28.87 -5.65 -3.51
CA THR A 418 -29.69 -4.50 -3.96
C THR A 418 -30.95 -4.90 -4.75
N GLY A 419 -31.27 -6.20 -4.80
CA GLY A 419 -32.41 -6.72 -5.55
C GLY A 419 -32.25 -6.46 -7.05
N THR A 420 -33.18 -5.71 -7.64
CA THR A 420 -33.14 -5.33 -9.07
C THR A 420 -32.26 -4.11 -9.37
N LYS A 421 -31.71 -3.45 -8.35
CA LYS A 421 -30.90 -2.25 -8.53
C LYS A 421 -29.43 -2.60 -8.74
N ASP A 422 -28.74 -1.76 -9.51
CA ASP A 422 -27.34 -1.95 -9.86
C ASP A 422 -26.38 -1.85 -8.66
N ILE A 423 -25.77 -3.00 -8.31
CA ILE A 423 -24.78 -3.09 -7.23
C ILE A 423 -23.51 -2.30 -7.56
N GLU A 424 -23.14 -2.19 -8.84
CA GLU A 424 -21.95 -1.46 -9.26
C GLU A 424 -22.11 0.03 -8.99
N ASN A 425 -23.31 0.58 -9.23
CA ASN A 425 -23.64 1.97 -8.87
C ASN A 425 -23.49 2.22 -7.36
N LEU A 426 -24.00 1.32 -6.50
CA LEU A 426 -23.84 1.43 -5.04
C LEU A 426 -22.35 1.44 -4.65
N VAL A 427 -21.57 0.50 -5.17
CA VAL A 427 -20.12 0.42 -4.88
C VAL A 427 -19.38 1.63 -5.45
N SER A 428 -19.76 2.14 -6.62
CA SER A 428 -19.19 3.35 -7.21
C SER A 428 -19.43 4.59 -6.34
N LYS A 429 -20.65 4.77 -5.83
CA LYS A 429 -20.99 5.83 -4.86
C LYS A 429 -20.18 5.72 -3.57
N LEU A 430 -19.96 4.50 -3.07
CA LEU A 430 -19.12 4.25 -1.90
C LEU A 430 -17.65 4.65 -2.13
N ARG A 431 -17.08 4.27 -3.27
CA ARG A 431 -15.70 4.64 -3.67
C ARG A 431 -15.51 6.14 -3.82
N THR A 432 -16.52 6.84 -4.34
CA THR A 432 -16.50 8.30 -4.57
C THR A 432 -17.02 9.12 -3.39
N SER A 433 -17.47 8.45 -2.31
CA SER A 433 -17.91 9.12 -1.08
C SER A 433 -16.75 9.83 -0.36
N LYS A 434 -17.10 10.72 0.59
CA LYS A 434 -16.13 11.47 1.42
C LYS A 434 -15.08 10.58 2.12
N ASN A 435 -15.45 9.34 2.48
CA ASN A 435 -14.57 8.42 3.19
C ASN A 435 -13.92 7.36 2.30
N SER A 436 -14.21 7.37 0.98
CA SER A 436 -13.71 6.40 0.00
C SER A 436 -13.77 4.96 0.51
N VAL A 437 -14.96 4.35 0.52
CA VAL A 437 -15.15 2.98 1.01
C VAL A 437 -14.87 2.01 -0.12
N ILE A 438 -13.94 1.09 0.10
CA ILE A 438 -13.56 0.06 -0.86
C ILE A 438 -14.06 -1.29 -0.37
N ALA A 439 -15.07 -1.82 -1.04
CA ALA A 439 -15.65 -3.14 -0.82
C ALA A 439 -15.42 -4.01 -2.07
N ARG A 440 -15.60 -5.32 -1.93
CA ARG A 440 -15.50 -6.27 -3.05
C ARG A 440 -16.89 -6.67 -3.53
N ILE A 441 -17.05 -6.88 -4.84
CA ILE A 441 -18.26 -7.46 -5.42
C ILE A 441 -18.03 -8.96 -5.58
N GLN A 442 -18.93 -9.79 -5.06
CA GLN A 442 -18.89 -11.24 -5.25
C GLN A 442 -20.31 -11.78 -5.39
N ALA A 443 -20.55 -12.53 -6.47
CA ALA A 443 -21.86 -13.13 -6.77
C ALA A 443 -23.00 -12.11 -6.71
N ASP A 444 -22.79 -10.93 -7.32
CA ASP A 444 -23.75 -9.80 -7.36
C ASP A 444 -24.06 -9.15 -5.99
N ARG A 445 -23.13 -9.26 -5.04
CA ARG A 445 -23.25 -8.68 -3.69
C ARG A 445 -22.05 -7.85 -3.35
N ALA A 446 -22.27 -6.70 -2.71
CA ALA A 446 -21.19 -5.95 -2.10
C ALA A 446 -20.85 -6.58 -0.75
N ILE A 447 -19.61 -7.07 -0.62
CA ILE A 447 -19.09 -7.66 0.61
C ILE A 447 -18.17 -6.64 1.30
N PHE A 448 -18.52 -6.31 2.54
CA PHE A 448 -17.74 -5.49 3.45
C PHE A 448 -17.11 -6.42 4.49
N ASP A 449 -15.87 -6.82 4.31
CA ASP A 449 -15.14 -7.64 5.26
C ASP A 449 -14.55 -6.77 6.38
N LEU A 450 -14.86 -7.10 7.64
CA LEU A 450 -14.55 -6.26 8.79
C LEU A 450 -13.15 -6.51 9.35
N LYS A 451 -12.39 -7.50 8.83
CA LYS A 451 -10.99 -7.74 9.23
C LYS A 451 -10.13 -6.50 9.00
N THR A 452 -10.37 -5.78 7.91
CA THR A 452 -9.60 -4.59 7.51
C THR A 452 -10.22 -3.27 7.93
N VAL A 453 -11.39 -3.31 8.58
CA VAL A 453 -12.07 -2.13 9.11
C VAL A 453 -11.69 -1.95 10.58
N ARG A 454 -11.04 -0.83 10.90
CA ARG A 454 -10.68 -0.50 12.28
C ARG A 454 -11.93 -0.05 13.04
N SER A 455 -11.99 -0.33 14.34
CA SER A 455 -13.14 0.04 15.18
C SER A 455 -13.48 1.55 15.12
N ILE A 456 -12.45 2.40 15.03
CA ILE A 456 -12.61 3.88 14.90
C ILE A 456 -13.26 4.32 13.57
N GLN A 457 -13.38 3.41 12.59
CA GLN A 457 -13.95 3.69 11.27
C GLN A 457 -15.40 3.19 11.13
N LEU A 458 -15.94 2.47 12.13
CA LEU A 458 -17.26 1.84 12.02
C LEU A 458 -18.39 2.86 11.79
N ASP A 459 -18.39 3.98 12.52
CA ASP A 459 -19.40 5.02 12.35
C ASP A 459 -19.28 5.72 10.99
N GLN A 460 -18.05 5.94 10.52
CA GLN A 460 -17.78 6.53 9.20
C GLN A 460 -18.24 5.60 8.07
N LEU A 461 -18.01 4.29 8.24
CA LEU A 461 -18.45 3.26 7.29
C LEU A 461 -19.98 3.18 7.25
N ALA A 462 -20.65 3.11 8.40
CA ALA A 462 -22.11 3.10 8.48
C ALA A 462 -22.72 4.34 7.83
N ALA A 463 -22.18 5.53 8.10
CA ALA A 463 -22.64 6.78 7.49
C ALA A 463 -22.47 6.77 5.96
N SER A 464 -21.34 6.27 5.46
CA SER A 464 -21.09 6.13 4.02
C SER A 464 -22.04 5.12 3.36
N ILE A 465 -22.31 3.98 4.00
CA ILE A 465 -23.28 2.98 3.50
C ILE A 465 -24.69 3.56 3.47
N ASN A 466 -25.15 4.16 4.57
CA ASN A 466 -26.48 4.76 4.64
C ASN A 466 -26.68 5.85 3.58
N LYS A 467 -25.67 6.70 3.36
CA LYS A 467 -25.71 7.73 2.32
C LYS A 467 -25.78 7.12 0.92
N ALA A 468 -24.91 6.16 0.62
CA ALA A 468 -24.90 5.52 -0.70
C ALA A 468 -26.21 4.79 -0.99
N VAL A 469 -26.78 4.12 0.02
CA VAL A 469 -28.10 3.49 -0.05
C VAL A 469 -29.18 4.52 -0.36
N SER A 470 -29.25 5.64 0.36
CA SER A 470 -30.26 6.70 0.12
C SER A 470 -30.15 7.41 -1.23
N GLU A 471 -29.05 7.23 -1.94
CA GLU A 471 -28.87 7.76 -3.29
C GLU A 471 -29.20 6.74 -4.39
N VAL A 472 -29.37 5.47 -4.03
CA VAL A 472 -29.74 4.35 -4.93
C VAL A 472 -31.19 3.93 -4.69
N PHE A 473 -31.68 4.08 -3.45
CA PHE A 473 -33.04 3.83 -3.00
C PHE A 473 -33.68 5.11 -2.53
#